data_AF-A0A482YVY5-F1
#
_entry.id   AF-A0A482YVY5-F1
#
_cell.length_a   1.000
_cell.length_b   1.000
_cell.length_c   1.000
_cell.angle_alpha   90.00
_cell.angle_beta   90.00
_cell.angle_gamma   90.00
#
_symmetry.space_group_name_H-M   'P 1'
#
loop_
_entity.id
_entity.type
_entity.pdbx_description
1 polymer ?
#
loop_
_entity_poly.entity_id
_entity_poly.type
_entity_poly.pdbx_seq_one_letter_code
_entity_poly.pdbx_strand_id
1 'polypeptide(L)'
;MKIIALTALIITLTACSDGAIIDANKLFNKGEYAAAISKALHAESQYDYTPLQQVELDYIVAESYAKLNETEKSVALYKYIVEKYSDTKFALLSKTVLAKIQP
;
A
#
# COMPACT_ATOMS: atom_id res chain seq x y z
N MET A 1 22.21 -15.77 -32.19
CA MET A 1 22.40 -14.99 -30.96
C MET A 1 21.69 -13.64 -31.07
N LYS A 2 20.39 -13.56 -30.76
CA LYS A 2 19.64 -12.28 -30.74
C LYS A 2 18.55 -12.21 -29.63
N ILE A 3 18.53 -13.17 -28.71
CA ILE A 3 17.46 -13.29 -27.70
C ILE A 3 17.85 -12.62 -26.37
N ILE A 4 19.14 -12.38 -26.12
CA ILE A 4 19.64 -11.89 -24.81
C ILE A 4 19.39 -10.37 -24.60
N ALA A 5 19.16 -9.61 -25.67
CA ALA A 5 18.98 -8.16 -25.56
C ALA A 5 17.56 -7.73 -25.12
N LEU A 6 16.55 -8.60 -25.22
CA LEU A 6 15.16 -8.25 -24.93
C LEU A 6 14.83 -8.32 -23.43
N THR A 7 15.57 -9.12 -22.65
CA THR A 7 15.31 -9.31 -21.22
C THR A 7 15.79 -8.15 -20.35
N ALA A 8 16.71 -7.30 -20.83
CA ALA A 8 17.27 -6.20 -20.04
C ALA A 8 16.33 -4.98 -19.90
N LEU A 9 15.35 -4.81 -20.80
CA LEU A 9 14.46 -3.64 -20.82
C LEU A 9 13.30 -3.74 -19.82
N ILE A 10 12.96 -4.96 -19.37
CA ILE A 10 11.86 -5.20 -18.43
C ILE A 10 12.29 -4.87 -16.98
N ILE A 11 13.60 -4.93 -16.69
CA ILE A 11 14.15 -4.81 -15.33
C ILE A 11 14.20 -3.33 -14.85
N THR A 12 14.06 -2.35 -15.76
CA THR A 12 14.15 -0.93 -15.39
C THR A 12 12.81 -0.30 -14.97
N LEU A 13 11.68 -0.96 -15.20
CA LEU A 13 10.35 -0.39 -14.88
C LEU A 13 9.93 -0.59 -13.42
N THR A 14 10.49 -1.57 -12.70
CA THR A 14 10.10 -1.87 -11.31
C THR A 14 10.78 -0.95 -10.28
N ALA A 15 11.90 -0.31 -10.64
CA ALA A 15 12.63 0.55 -9.71
C ALA A 15 11.86 1.84 -9.34
N CYS A 16 11.00 2.34 -10.23
CA CYS A 16 10.23 3.57 -9.97
C CYS A 16 9.00 3.30 -9.09
N SER A 17 8.38 2.12 -9.24
CA SER A 17 7.20 1.72 -8.47
C SER A 17 7.53 1.54 -6.97
N ASP A 18 8.67 0.90 -6.66
CA ASP A 18 9.08 0.72 -5.26
C ASP A 18 9.45 2.04 -4.57
N GLY A 19 10.01 3.00 -5.32
CA GLY A 19 10.35 4.32 -4.81
C GLY A 19 9.14 5.08 -4.25
N ALA A 20 7.98 4.97 -4.91
CA ALA A 20 6.77 5.64 -4.44
C ALA A 20 6.19 5.03 -3.15
N ILE A 21 6.29 3.71 -2.97
CA ILE A 21 5.91 3.01 -1.72
C ILE A 21 6.83 3.45 -0.57
N ILE A 22 8.14 3.52 -0.83
CA ILE A 22 9.15 3.98 0.14
C ILE A 22 8.84 5.41 0.58
N ASP A 23 8.54 6.30 -0.36
CA ASP A 23 8.18 7.70 -0.07
C ASP A 23 6.90 7.81 0.77
N ALA A 24 5.87 7.03 0.46
CA ALA A 24 4.62 7.01 1.24
C ALA A 24 4.88 6.56 2.68
N ASN A 25 5.64 5.48 2.87
CA ASN A 25 6.08 5.02 4.19
C ASN A 25 6.92 6.08 4.93
N LYS A 26 7.80 6.80 4.23
CA LYS A 26 8.61 7.87 4.82
C LYS A 26 7.74 9.00 5.36
N LEU A 27 6.71 9.41 4.61
CA LEU A 27 5.74 10.41 5.07
C LEU A 27 4.94 9.91 6.28
N PHE A 28 4.49 8.65 6.23
CA PHE A 28 3.79 8.02 7.35
C PHE A 28 4.65 8.03 8.63
N ASN A 29 5.91 7.60 8.53
CA ASN A 29 6.84 7.55 9.66
C ASN A 29 7.19 8.93 10.23
N LYS A 30 7.04 10.01 9.46
CA LYS A 30 7.17 11.39 9.92
C LYS A 30 5.90 11.94 10.59
N GLY A 31 4.80 11.18 10.57
CA GLY A 31 3.50 11.65 11.04
C GLY A 31 2.74 12.52 10.03
N GLU A 32 3.24 12.64 8.80
CA GLU A 32 2.61 13.41 7.72
C GLU A 32 1.51 12.58 7.02
N TYR A 33 0.52 12.11 7.77
CA TYR A 33 -0.43 11.08 7.33
C TYR A 33 -1.26 11.49 6.11
N ALA A 34 -1.69 12.75 6.01
CA ALA A 34 -2.42 13.23 4.83
C ALA A 34 -1.53 13.22 3.57
N ALA A 35 -0.25 13.54 3.72
CA ALA A 35 0.71 13.46 2.62
C ALA A 35 1.02 12.00 2.25
N ALA A 36 1.10 11.11 3.25
CA ALA A 36 1.27 9.66 3.02
C ALA A 36 0.11 9.09 2.20
N ILE A 37 -1.14 9.43 2.55
CA ILE A 37 -2.33 9.03 1.78
C ILE A 37 -2.24 9.55 0.35
N SER A 38 -1.98 10.85 0.18
CA SER A 38 -1.87 11.47 -1.15
C SER A 38 -0.79 10.79 -2.01
N LYS A 39 0.38 10.51 -1.43
CA LYS A 39 1.48 9.85 -2.14
C LYS A 39 1.14 8.40 -2.51
N ALA A 40 0.50 7.66 -1.61
CA ALA A 40 0.12 6.27 -1.84
C ALA A 40 -0.94 6.17 -2.96
N LEU A 41 -2.03 6.93 -2.86
CA LEU A 41 -3.09 6.94 -3.88
C LEU A 41 -2.59 7.46 -5.23
N HIS A 42 -1.69 8.45 -5.22
CA HIS A 42 -1.05 8.89 -6.45
C HIS A 42 -0.23 7.75 -7.07
N ALA A 43 0.55 7.02 -6.29
CA ALA A 43 1.33 5.88 -6.78
C ALA A 43 0.43 4.84 -7.46
N GLU A 44 -0.69 4.46 -6.83
CA GLU A 44 -1.66 3.51 -7.39
C GLU A 44 -2.24 3.97 -8.74
N SER A 45 -2.38 5.28 -8.94
CA SER A 45 -2.89 5.84 -10.20
C SER A 45 -1.86 5.87 -11.34
N GLN A 46 -0.56 5.79 -11.02
CA GLN A 46 0.52 6.00 -11.99
C GLN A 46 1.21 4.72 -12.43
N TYR A 47 1.15 3.66 -11.63
CA TYR A 47 1.93 2.45 -11.84
C TYR A 47 1.09 1.18 -11.72
N ASP A 48 1.41 0.19 -12.55
CA ASP A 48 0.87 -1.16 -12.42
C ASP A 48 1.63 -1.92 -11.34
N TYR A 49 1.05 -1.96 -10.14
CA TYR A 49 1.60 -2.69 -9.01
C TYR A 49 1.22 -4.17 -9.04
N THR A 50 2.13 -5.01 -8.50
CA THR A 50 1.74 -6.36 -8.12
C THR A 50 0.68 -6.31 -7.02
N PRO A 51 -0.16 -7.36 -6.86
CA PRO A 51 -1.14 -7.39 -5.78
C PRO A 51 -0.55 -7.17 -4.39
N LEU A 52 0.68 -7.63 -4.16
CA LEU A 52 1.38 -7.45 -2.87
C LEU A 52 1.79 -5.99 -2.62
N GLN A 53 2.27 -5.30 -3.65
CA GLN A 53 2.61 -3.87 -3.56
C GLN A 53 1.35 -3.01 -3.44
N GLN A 54 0.28 -3.39 -4.14
CA GLN A 54 -1.00 -2.68 -4.05
C GLN A 54 -1.56 -2.74 -2.63
N VAL A 55 -1.63 -3.93 -2.03
CA VAL A 55 -2.12 -4.06 -0.65
C VAL A 55 -1.22 -3.33 0.37
N GLU A 56 0.08 -3.16 0.09
CA GLU A 56 0.97 -2.35 0.93
C GLU A 56 0.57 -0.87 0.91
N LEU A 57 0.29 -0.32 -0.28
CA LEU A 57 -0.22 1.05 -0.43
C LEU A 57 -1.58 1.23 0.24
N ASP A 58 -2.52 0.30 0.00
CA ASP A 58 -3.83 0.27 0.67
C ASP A 58 -3.66 0.28 2.20
N TYR A 59 -2.73 -0.52 2.73
CA TYR A 59 -2.48 -0.61 4.16
C TYR A 59 -1.90 0.69 4.74
N ILE A 60 -0.97 1.36 4.04
CA ILE A 60 -0.45 2.68 4.43
C ILE A 60 -1.60 3.70 4.50
N VAL A 61 -2.51 3.69 3.54
CA VAL A 61 -3.69 4.57 3.53
C VAL A 61 -4.60 4.27 4.71
N ALA A 62 -4.85 2.99 4.99
CA ALA A 62 -5.71 2.56 6.10
C ALA A 62 -5.15 2.98 7.47
N GLU A 63 -3.84 2.79 7.69
CA GLU A 63 -3.16 3.22 8.91
C GLU A 63 -3.14 4.75 9.03
N SER A 64 -2.91 5.46 7.92
CA SER A 64 -2.93 6.92 7.91
C SER A 64 -4.30 7.48 8.27
N TYR A 65 -5.39 6.90 7.76
CA TYR A 65 -6.75 7.28 8.16
C TYR A 65 -6.98 7.04 9.65
N ALA A 66 -6.51 5.91 10.21
CA ALA A 66 -6.62 5.67 11.65
C ALA A 66 -5.87 6.75 12.46
N LYS A 67 -4.66 7.12 12.03
CA LYS A 67 -3.84 8.15 12.69
C LYS A 67 -4.45 9.55 12.61
N LEU A 68 -5.29 9.81 11.60
CA LEU A 68 -6.06 11.04 11.45
C LEU A 68 -7.42 11.02 12.17
N ASN A 69 -7.73 9.95 12.92
CA ASN A 69 -9.04 9.71 13.54
C ASN A 69 -10.19 9.57 12.53
N GLU A 70 -9.89 9.26 11.27
CA GLU A 70 -10.88 8.94 10.24
C GLU A 70 -11.26 7.45 10.33
N THR A 71 -11.79 7.05 11.49
CA THR A 71 -11.99 5.63 11.85
C THR A 71 -12.86 4.88 10.86
N GLU A 72 -13.93 5.49 10.35
CA GLU A 72 -14.83 4.85 9.38
C GLU A 72 -14.10 4.45 8.09
N LYS A 73 -13.30 5.38 7.53
CA LYS A 73 -12.52 5.11 6.32
C LYS A 73 -11.44 4.08 6.56
N SER A 74 -10.76 4.16 7.70
CA SER A 74 -9.76 3.19 8.09
C SER A 74 -10.35 1.77 8.21
N VAL A 75 -11.47 1.63 8.91
CA VAL A 75 -12.19 0.35 9.07
C VAL A 75 -12.65 -0.20 7.73
N ALA A 76 -13.23 0.64 6.87
CA ALA A 76 -13.67 0.23 5.55
C ALA A 76 -12.50 -0.34 4.73
N LEU A 77 -11.36 0.34 4.73
CA LEU A 77 -10.19 -0.09 3.96
C LEU A 77 -9.54 -1.35 4.55
N TYR A 78 -9.46 -1.49 5.87
CA TYR A 78 -9.01 -2.74 6.48
C TYR A 78 -9.91 -3.93 6.14
N LYS A 79 -11.24 -3.75 6.11
CA LYS A 79 -12.17 -4.82 5.69
C LYS A 79 -11.92 -5.21 4.24
N TYR A 80 -11.78 -4.22 3.36
CA TYR A 80 -11.43 -4.46 1.95
C TYR A 80 -10.12 -5.23 1.81
N ILE A 81 -9.07 -4.87 2.59
CA ILE A 81 -7.80 -5.58 2.56
C ILE A 81 -7.96 -7.05 2.96
N VAL A 82 -8.74 -7.32 4.01
CA VAL A 82 -9.02 -8.68 4.48
C VAL A 82 -9.78 -9.51 3.47
N GLU A 83 -10.79 -8.92 2.83
CA GLU A 83 -11.64 -9.59 1.84
C GLU A 83 -10.89 -9.89 0.55
N LYS A 84 -10.09 -8.94 0.05
CA LYS A 84 -9.44 -9.03 -1.27
C LYS A 84 -8.06 -9.68 -1.24
N TYR A 85 -7.30 -9.52 -0.15
CA TYR A 85 -5.91 -9.95 -0.04
C TYR A 85 -5.68 -10.88 1.16
N SER A 86 -6.63 -11.81 1.39
CA SER A 86 -6.74 -12.64 2.60
C SER A 86 -5.46 -13.36 3.04
N ASP A 87 -4.59 -13.68 2.08
CA ASP A 87 -3.40 -14.53 2.27
C ASP A 87 -2.12 -13.69 2.43
N THR A 88 -2.25 -12.37 2.60
CA THR A 88 -1.12 -11.46 2.77
C THR A 88 -0.87 -11.12 4.24
N LYS A 89 0.38 -10.75 4.56
CA LYS A 89 0.73 -10.21 5.89
C LYS A 89 -0.16 -9.02 6.27
N PHE A 90 -0.56 -8.20 5.29
CA PHE A 90 -1.39 -7.01 5.50
C PHE A 90 -2.83 -7.36 5.85
N ALA A 91 -3.40 -8.44 5.30
CA ALA A 91 -4.69 -8.94 5.76
C ALA A 91 -4.64 -9.44 7.21
N LEU A 92 -3.57 -10.12 7.61
CA LEU A 92 -3.39 -10.54 9.01
C LEU A 92 -3.30 -9.33 9.96
N LEU A 93 -2.50 -8.32 9.59
CA LEU A 93 -2.40 -7.07 10.35
C LEU A 93 -3.76 -6.35 10.42
N SER A 94 -4.48 -6.26 9.30
CA SER A 94 -5.79 -5.63 9.22
C SER A 94 -6.83 -6.33 10.11
N LYS A 95 -6.87 -7.67 10.13
CA LYS A 95 -7.71 -8.44 11.07
C LYS A 95 -7.40 -8.09 12.52
N THR A 96 -6.11 -7.98 12.84
CA THR A 96 -5.65 -7.64 14.20
C THR A 96 -6.10 -6.23 14.60
N VAL A 97 -6.05 -5.26 13.68
CA VAL A 97 -6.52 -3.89 13.94
C VAL A 97 -8.04 -3.85 14.09
N LEU A 98 -8.79 -4.50 13.20
CA LEU A 98 -10.26 -4.54 13.26
C LEU A 98 -10.76 -5.14 14.59
N ALA A 99 -10.15 -6.22 15.06
CA ALA A 99 -10.49 -6.84 16.35
C ALA A 99 -10.26 -5.91 17.55
N LYS A 100 -9.38 -4.91 17.45
CA LYS A 100 -9.16 -3.91 18.51
C LYS A 100 -10.18 -2.77 18.46
N ILE A 101 -10.71 -2.46 17.28
CA ILE A 101 -11.67 -1.37 17.08
C ILE A 101 -13.09 -1.82 17.42
N GLN A 102 -13.41 -3.10 17.17
CA GLN A 102 -14.71 -3.73 17.41
C GLN A 102 -14.58 -4.81 18.50
N PRO A 103 -14.46 -4.42 19.78
CA PRO A 103 -14.36 -5.38 20.89
C PRO A 103 -15.63 -6.22 21.06
#